data_AF-A0A9E0HH58-F1
#
_entry.id   AF-A0A9E0HH58-F1
#
_cell.length_a   1.000
_cell.length_b   1.000
_cell.length_c   1.000
_cell.angle_alpha   90.00
_cell.angle_beta   90.00
_cell.angle_gamma   90.00
#
_symmetry.space_group_name_H-M   'P 1'
#
loop_
_entity.id
_entity.type
_entity.pdbx_description
1 polymer ?
#
loop_
_entity_poly.entity_id
_entity_poly.type
_entity_poly.pdbx_seq_one_letter_code
_entity_poly.pdbx_strand_id
1 'polypeptide(L)'
;MRSSWVAALAAVALGCGGPRAAGPRPPSATQVPTPQVKVGECATPERDGVMSATPARQRHDTDLDGDGEPEVVIADRALCQGDNCHWNVFVADGAAGCQRFAGTLAGTALERGPAAPGQFAPVRAYWHLGGDRVLLHDYQFRRGGYQLVEVILCRRRGDDRLACAEPDASGR
;
A
#
# COMPACT_ATOMS: atom_id res chain seq x y z
N MET A 1 -0.22 -48.53 -68.59
CA MET A 1 0.56 -49.32 -67.62
C MET A 1 0.97 -48.40 -66.48
N ARG A 2 0.55 -48.73 -65.25
CA ARG A 2 1.17 -48.44 -63.94
C ARG A 2 1.45 -46.96 -63.58
N SER A 3 0.69 -46.39 -62.63
CA SER A 3 1.11 -46.21 -61.20
C SER A 3 2.05 -45.00 -61.05
N SER A 4 1.92 -44.03 -60.14
CA SER A 4 1.37 -43.97 -58.79
C SER A 4 1.14 -42.51 -58.39
N TRP A 5 0.31 -42.33 -57.37
CA TRP A 5 0.00 -41.11 -56.64
C TRP A 5 1.21 -40.57 -55.85
N VAL A 6 1.30 -39.24 -55.68
CA VAL A 6 1.73 -38.59 -54.42
C VAL A 6 0.95 -37.27 -54.24
N ALA A 7 0.22 -37.19 -53.13
CA ALA A 7 -0.27 -35.95 -52.53
C ALA A 7 0.61 -35.61 -51.33
N ALA A 8 0.92 -34.32 -51.09
CA ALA A 8 1.27 -33.74 -49.79
C ALA A 8 1.50 -32.23 -49.97
N LEU A 9 0.55 -31.38 -49.54
CA LEU A 9 0.46 -30.76 -48.21
C LEU A 9 1.19 -29.41 -48.14
N ALA A 10 0.41 -28.36 -48.37
CA ALA A 10 0.71 -27.02 -47.92
C ALA A 10 0.58 -26.95 -46.39
N ALA A 11 1.62 -26.46 -45.72
CA ALA A 11 1.54 -26.01 -44.33
C ALA A 11 2.48 -24.81 -44.14
N VAL A 12 1.92 -23.61 -44.35
CA VAL A 12 2.52 -22.37 -43.88
C VAL A 12 2.11 -22.22 -42.42
N ALA A 13 3.03 -22.46 -41.49
CA ALA A 13 2.86 -22.12 -40.08
C ALA A 13 3.87 -21.04 -39.70
N LEU A 14 3.49 -19.77 -39.95
CA LEU A 14 4.09 -18.60 -39.31
C LEU A 14 3.65 -18.60 -37.84
N GLY A 15 4.42 -19.29 -37.00
CA GLY A 15 4.27 -19.22 -35.54
C GLY A 15 5.15 -18.12 -34.97
N CYS A 16 4.63 -16.89 -34.88
CA CYS A 16 5.25 -15.79 -34.15
C CYS A 16 5.32 -16.11 -32.65
N GLY A 17 6.38 -16.78 -32.22
CA GLY A 17 6.73 -16.94 -30.80
C GLY A 17 7.43 -15.69 -30.26
N GLY A 18 6.72 -14.55 -30.21
CA GLY A 18 7.21 -13.38 -29.49
C GLY A 18 7.31 -13.67 -27.98
N PRO A 19 8.28 -13.08 -27.25
CA PRO A 19 8.36 -13.24 -25.81
C PRO A 19 7.04 -12.77 -25.20
N ARG A 20 6.36 -13.66 -24.47
CA ARG A 20 5.19 -13.28 -23.66
C ARG A 20 5.62 -12.12 -22.77
N ALA A 21 5.06 -10.94 -23.01
CA ALA A 21 5.16 -9.84 -22.07
C ALA A 21 4.71 -10.38 -20.71
N ALA A 22 5.64 -10.40 -19.74
CA ALA A 22 5.28 -10.72 -18.38
C ALA A 22 4.17 -9.73 -17.99
N GLY A 23 2.98 -10.26 -17.69
CA GLY A 23 1.88 -9.43 -17.21
C GLY A 23 2.32 -8.61 -15.99
N PRO A 24 1.58 -7.55 -15.62
CA PRO A 24 1.89 -6.75 -14.45
C PRO A 24 2.13 -7.66 -13.25
N ARG A 25 3.31 -7.55 -12.64
CA ARG A 25 3.67 -8.35 -11.47
C ARG A 25 2.65 -8.03 -10.38
N PRO A 26 2.02 -9.03 -9.74
CA PRO A 26 1.09 -8.75 -8.66
C PRO A 26 1.81 -7.97 -7.55
N PRO A 27 1.14 -7.01 -6.91
CA PRO A 27 1.73 -6.23 -5.82
C PRO A 27 2.25 -7.18 -4.74
N SER A 28 3.52 -7.00 -4.38
CA SER A 28 4.18 -7.85 -3.39
C SER A 28 4.12 -7.14 -2.05
N ALA A 29 3.30 -7.69 -1.14
CA ALA A 29 3.18 -7.20 0.24
C ALA A 29 4.46 -7.40 1.07
N THR A 30 5.48 -8.09 0.54
CA THR A 30 6.69 -8.50 1.26
C THR A 30 7.85 -7.50 1.17
N GLN A 31 7.79 -6.49 0.31
CA GLN A 31 8.78 -5.41 0.28
C GLN A 31 8.16 -4.14 0.84
N VAL A 32 8.23 -3.99 2.17
CA VAL A 32 7.96 -2.71 2.82
C VAL A 32 9.23 -1.87 2.71
N PRO A 33 9.21 -0.72 2.02
CA PRO A 33 10.38 0.13 1.92
C PRO A 33 10.81 0.66 3.29
N THR A 34 12.12 0.76 3.51
CA THR A 34 12.66 1.37 4.74
C THR A 34 12.60 2.90 4.62
N PRO A 35 11.99 3.61 5.59
CA PRO A 35 12.02 5.07 5.62
C PRO A 35 13.43 5.62 5.82
N GLN A 36 13.71 6.81 5.27
CA GLN A 36 15.01 7.50 5.40
C GLN A 36 15.26 8.10 6.79
N VAL A 37 14.18 8.31 7.55
CA VAL A 37 14.18 8.95 8.88
C VAL A 37 13.50 8.03 9.88
N LYS A 38 13.89 8.11 11.16
CA LYS A 38 13.26 7.30 12.20
C LYS A 38 12.01 7.98 12.75
N VAL A 39 11.11 7.16 13.27
CA VAL A 39 9.93 7.66 14.00
C VAL A 39 10.38 8.58 15.13
N GLY A 40 9.76 9.76 15.21
CA GLY A 40 10.05 10.80 16.18
C GLY A 40 11.15 11.77 15.80
N GLU A 41 11.94 11.54 14.74
CA GLU A 41 12.93 12.51 14.27
C GLU A 41 12.26 13.67 13.51
N CYS A 42 12.84 14.87 13.61
CA CYS A 42 12.44 15.99 12.75
C CYS A 42 12.67 15.62 11.28
N ALA A 43 11.69 15.93 10.44
CA ALA A 43 11.69 15.56 9.03
C ALA A 43 10.92 16.58 8.19
N THR A 44 11.16 16.56 6.88
CA THR A 44 10.51 17.38 5.87
C THR A 44 9.56 16.49 5.05
N PRO A 45 8.24 16.67 5.14
CA PRO A 45 7.28 15.77 4.50
C PRO A 45 7.50 15.53 3.01
N GLU A 46 7.99 16.54 2.30
CA GLU A 46 8.18 16.52 0.86
C GLU A 46 9.44 15.75 0.41
N ARG A 47 10.28 15.31 1.35
CA ARG A 47 11.60 14.73 1.08
C ARG A 47 11.91 13.46 1.86
N ASP A 48 11.40 13.34 3.07
CA ASP A 48 11.75 12.28 4.00
C ASP A 48 10.67 11.19 4.09
N GLY A 49 11.00 10.08 4.76
CA GLY A 49 10.13 8.91 4.89
C GLY A 49 10.41 7.88 3.81
N VAL A 50 9.37 7.29 3.23
CA VAL A 50 9.46 6.45 2.03
C VAL A 50 9.25 7.35 0.81
N MET A 51 10.35 7.90 0.30
CA MET A 51 10.37 8.81 -0.85
C MET A 51 11.48 8.42 -1.83
N SER A 52 11.29 8.61 -3.13
CA SER A 52 12.40 8.56 -4.09
C SER A 52 13.18 9.88 -4.09
N ALA A 53 14.30 9.94 -4.82
CA ALA A 53 15.08 11.18 -4.95
C ALA A 53 14.30 12.30 -5.68
N THR A 54 13.33 11.94 -6.52
CA THR A 54 12.50 12.87 -7.31
C THR A 54 11.02 12.47 -7.18
N PRO A 55 10.40 12.68 -6.01
CA PRO A 55 9.11 12.08 -5.69
C PRO A 55 7.96 12.70 -6.48
N ALA A 56 7.08 11.85 -6.99
CA ALA A 56 5.79 12.24 -7.56
C ALA A 56 4.77 12.35 -6.44
N ARG A 57 4.81 13.47 -5.71
CA ARG A 57 4.09 13.63 -4.43
C ARG A 57 2.57 13.60 -4.58
N GLN A 58 1.91 12.88 -3.68
CA GLN A 58 0.47 12.90 -3.47
C GLN A 58 0.17 13.10 -1.99
N ARG A 59 -0.70 14.05 -1.65
CA ARG A 59 -1.08 14.39 -0.27
C ARG A 59 -2.51 13.97 0.06
N HIS A 60 -2.73 13.63 1.32
CA HIS A 60 -4.02 13.30 1.91
C HIS A 60 -4.06 13.73 3.37
N ASP A 61 -3.73 15.00 3.63
CA ASP A 61 -3.70 15.56 4.98
C ASP A 61 -5.03 15.29 5.71
N THR A 62 -4.94 14.85 6.96
CA THR A 62 -6.08 14.39 7.75
C THR A 62 -5.78 14.65 9.22
N ASP A 63 -6.76 15.20 9.93
CA ASP A 63 -6.72 15.33 11.38
C ASP A 63 -6.82 13.93 12.01
N LEU A 64 -5.69 13.40 12.45
CA LEU A 64 -5.58 12.06 13.01
C LEU A 64 -5.77 12.05 14.52
N ASP A 65 -5.48 13.13 15.26
CA ASP A 65 -5.61 13.19 16.72
C ASP A 65 -6.85 13.94 17.25
N GLY A 66 -7.62 14.54 16.33
CA GLY A 66 -8.86 15.25 16.61
C GLY A 66 -8.67 16.65 17.19
N ASP A 67 -7.50 17.26 17.03
CA ASP A 67 -7.23 18.62 17.53
C ASP A 67 -7.74 19.74 16.59
N GLY A 68 -8.20 19.38 15.40
CA GLY A 68 -8.73 20.29 14.38
C GLY A 68 -7.69 20.78 13.37
N GLU A 69 -6.40 20.48 13.58
CA GLU A 69 -5.33 20.74 12.63
C GLU A 69 -4.91 19.42 11.94
N PRO A 70 -4.87 19.36 10.61
CA PRO A 70 -4.58 18.11 9.93
C PRO A 70 -3.09 17.74 9.97
N GLU A 71 -2.80 16.47 10.27
CA GLU A 71 -1.49 15.87 10.03
C GLU A 71 -1.17 15.82 8.54
N VAL A 72 0.11 15.93 8.22
CA VAL A 72 0.57 15.73 6.85
C VAL A 72 0.67 14.25 6.55
N VAL A 73 -0.08 13.81 5.55
CA VAL A 73 -0.04 12.42 5.05
C VAL A 73 0.31 12.47 3.57
N ILE A 74 1.47 11.93 3.21
CA ILE A 74 2.04 12.12 1.87
C ILE A 74 2.72 10.85 1.36
N ALA A 75 2.46 10.51 0.11
CA ALA A 75 3.07 9.37 -0.58
C ALA A 75 3.87 9.85 -1.80
N ASP A 76 4.87 9.05 -2.19
CA ASP A 76 5.49 9.12 -3.50
C ASP A 76 4.79 8.16 -4.47
N ARG A 77 4.09 8.71 -5.47
CA ARG A 77 3.41 7.91 -6.50
C ARG A 77 4.36 7.06 -7.32
N ALA A 78 5.63 7.46 -7.44
CA ALA A 78 6.63 6.67 -8.15
C ALA A 78 6.96 5.35 -7.44
N LEU A 79 6.62 5.23 -6.14
CA LEU A 79 6.84 4.04 -5.32
C LEU A 79 5.55 3.23 -5.09
N CYS A 80 4.43 3.63 -5.67
CA CYS A 80 3.18 2.88 -5.55
C CYS A 80 3.18 1.60 -6.40
N GLN A 81 2.48 0.56 -5.91
CA GLN A 81 2.28 -0.72 -6.58
C GLN A 81 0.82 -0.84 -7.03
N GLY A 82 0.56 -0.42 -8.28
CA GLY A 82 -0.81 -0.17 -8.73
C GLY A 82 -1.39 1.00 -7.95
N ASP A 83 -2.56 0.79 -7.34
CA ASP A 83 -3.18 1.80 -6.47
C ASP A 83 -2.64 1.79 -5.03
N ASN A 84 -1.81 0.79 -4.66
CA ASN A 84 -1.28 0.68 -3.32
C ASN A 84 -0.10 1.64 -3.13
N CYS A 85 -0.15 2.49 -2.11
CA CYS A 85 0.90 3.47 -1.84
C CYS A 85 1.45 3.34 -0.41
N HIS A 86 2.64 3.91 -0.22
CA HIS A 86 3.29 4.06 1.08
C HIS A 86 3.12 5.51 1.54
N TRP A 87 2.20 5.72 2.48
CA TRP A 87 1.79 7.02 3.01
C TRP A 87 2.58 7.37 4.26
N ASN A 88 3.44 8.37 4.16
CA ASN A 88 4.24 8.88 5.27
C ASN A 88 3.41 9.87 6.09
N VAL A 89 3.37 9.68 7.41
CA VAL A 89 2.65 10.56 8.33
C VAL A 89 3.65 11.46 9.05
N PHE A 90 3.35 12.75 9.12
CA PHE A 90 4.13 13.73 9.85
C PHE A 90 3.24 14.54 10.78
N VAL A 91 3.64 14.61 12.04
CA VAL A 91 2.93 15.33 13.11
C VAL A 91 3.65 16.62 13.42
N ALA A 92 2.90 17.70 13.66
CA ALA A 92 3.50 18.95 14.09
C ALA A 92 4.03 18.80 15.53
N ASP A 93 5.24 19.27 15.79
CA ASP A 93 5.75 19.45 17.15
C ASP A 93 6.01 20.95 17.38
N GLY A 94 5.01 21.61 17.97
CA GLY A 94 5.07 23.05 18.26
C GLY A 94 6.19 23.43 19.23
N ALA A 95 6.70 22.49 20.04
CA ALA A 95 7.81 22.76 20.96
C ALA A 95 9.18 22.65 20.26
N ALA A 96 9.32 21.70 19.33
CA ALA A 96 10.56 21.51 18.57
C ALA A 96 10.69 22.44 17.34
N GLY A 97 9.58 23.03 16.89
CA GLY A 97 9.57 23.89 15.70
C GLY A 97 9.82 23.13 14.39
N CYS A 98 9.51 21.83 14.37
CA CYS A 98 9.67 20.95 13.21
C CYS A 98 8.47 19.99 13.12
N GLN A 99 8.30 19.32 11.98
CA GLN A 99 7.41 18.17 11.88
C GLN A 99 8.20 16.90 12.20
N ARG A 100 7.59 15.98 12.96
CA ARG A 100 8.19 14.69 13.27
C ARG A 100 7.61 13.61 12.39
N PHE A 101 8.47 12.73 11.89
CA PHE A 101 8.02 11.54 11.17
C PHE A 101 7.31 10.58 12.14
N ALA A 102 6.05 10.27 11.88
CA ALA A 102 5.22 9.40 12.70
C ALA A 102 5.07 7.98 12.12
N GLY A 103 5.71 7.67 10.99
CA GLY A 103 5.70 6.34 10.39
C GLY A 103 5.07 6.29 9.00
N THR A 104 4.99 5.09 8.44
CA THR A 104 4.48 4.85 7.08
C THR A 104 3.32 3.86 7.12
N LEU A 105 2.19 4.25 6.56
CA LEU A 105 0.99 3.44 6.36
C LEU A 105 1.00 2.88 4.92
N ALA A 106 0.51 1.66 4.72
CA ALA A 106 0.55 1.01 3.41
C ALA A 106 -0.84 0.60 2.96
N GLY A 107 -1.32 1.16 1.84
CA GLY A 107 -2.63 0.84 1.27
C GLY A 107 -3.07 1.75 0.14
N THR A 108 -4.17 1.38 -0.50
CA THR A 108 -4.89 2.16 -1.53
C THR A 108 -5.73 3.28 -0.93
N ALA A 109 -6.27 3.04 0.25
CA ALA A 109 -7.10 3.96 1.00
C ALA A 109 -6.76 3.83 2.49
N LEU A 110 -6.97 4.92 3.22
CA LEU A 110 -6.77 5.03 4.66
C LEU A 110 -8.11 5.41 5.28
N GLU A 111 -8.47 4.75 6.37
CA GLU A 111 -9.65 5.04 7.16
C GLU A 111 -9.24 5.33 8.60
N ARG A 112 -9.55 6.54 9.05
CA ARG A 112 -9.37 6.96 10.43
C ARG A 112 -10.45 6.32 11.30
N GLY A 113 -10.05 5.61 12.33
CA GLY A 113 -10.95 5.07 13.35
C GLY A 113 -11.38 6.13 14.39
N PRO A 114 -12.26 5.75 15.32
CA PRO A 114 -12.61 6.62 16.44
C PRO A 114 -11.44 6.77 17.42
N ALA A 115 -11.30 7.96 18.01
CA ALA A 115 -10.30 8.28 19.02
C ALA A 115 -10.86 9.18 20.11
N ALA A 116 -10.26 9.14 21.30
CA ALA A 116 -10.51 10.15 22.32
C ALA A 116 -9.81 11.47 21.92
N PRO A 117 -10.31 12.64 22.36
CA PRO A 117 -9.68 13.92 22.06
C PRO A 117 -8.21 13.97 22.49
N GLY A 118 -7.33 14.48 21.62
CA GLY A 118 -5.89 14.58 21.86
C GLY A 118 -5.16 13.23 21.81
N GLN A 119 -5.80 12.19 21.27
CA GLN A 119 -5.17 10.91 20.98
C GLN A 119 -5.25 10.63 19.49
N PHE A 120 -4.10 10.26 18.92
CA PHE A 120 -4.04 9.76 17.55
C PHE A 120 -4.95 8.55 17.36
N ALA A 121 -5.86 8.66 16.41
CA ALA A 121 -6.77 7.62 16.02
C ALA A 121 -6.03 6.41 15.44
N PRO A 122 -6.51 5.18 15.67
CA PRO A 122 -6.07 4.05 14.88
C PRO A 122 -6.41 4.29 13.40
N VAL A 123 -5.58 3.77 12.50
CA VAL A 123 -5.80 3.88 11.05
C VAL A 123 -5.87 2.49 10.46
N ARG A 124 -6.89 2.27 9.64
CA ARG A 124 -7.06 1.06 8.85
C ARG A 124 -6.68 1.36 7.41
N ALA A 125 -5.81 0.55 6.83
CA ALA A 125 -5.39 0.70 5.44
C ALA A 125 -5.76 -0.54 4.61
N TYR A 126 -6.10 -0.31 3.35
CA TYR A 126 -6.62 -1.35 2.45
C TYR A 126 -5.63 -1.65 1.33
N TRP A 127 -4.92 -2.77 1.41
CA TRP A 127 -3.94 -3.17 0.39
C TRP A 127 -4.53 -4.18 -0.61
N HIS A 128 -4.69 -3.78 -1.87
CA HIS A 128 -5.27 -4.62 -2.91
C HIS A 128 -4.26 -5.66 -3.43
N LEU A 129 -4.66 -6.93 -3.46
CA LEU A 129 -3.88 -8.04 -4.02
C LEU A 129 -4.32 -8.43 -5.44
N GLY A 130 -5.29 -7.70 -6.01
CA GLY A 130 -5.93 -7.99 -7.29
C GLY A 130 -7.16 -8.92 -7.16
N GLY A 131 -8.10 -8.76 -8.10
CA GLY A 131 -9.42 -9.39 -8.02
C GLY A 131 -10.23 -8.81 -6.86
N ASP A 132 -10.88 -9.68 -6.09
CA ASP A 132 -11.66 -9.32 -4.90
C ASP A 132 -10.82 -9.35 -3.60
N ARG A 133 -9.52 -9.65 -3.65
CA ARG A 133 -8.69 -9.86 -2.46
C ARG A 133 -8.04 -8.58 -1.96
N VAL A 134 -8.10 -8.36 -0.65
CA VAL A 134 -7.52 -7.20 0.04
C VAL A 134 -6.87 -7.65 1.35
N LEU A 135 -5.73 -7.06 1.71
CA LEU A 135 -5.21 -7.11 3.07
C LEU A 135 -5.68 -5.87 3.83
N LEU A 136 -6.26 -6.09 4.99
CA LEU A 136 -6.61 -5.06 5.94
C LEU A 136 -5.44 -4.89 6.90
N HIS A 137 -4.83 -3.71 6.90
CA HIS A 137 -3.74 -3.37 7.80
C HIS A 137 -4.28 -2.46 8.91
N ASP A 138 -4.24 -2.92 10.15
CA ASP A 138 -4.63 -2.10 11.29
C ASP A 138 -3.37 -1.50 11.93
N TYR A 139 -3.34 -0.18 12.00
CA TYR A 139 -2.27 0.61 12.59
C TYR A 139 -2.73 1.29 13.87
N GLN A 140 -1.86 1.31 14.88
CA GLN A 140 -2.09 2.05 16.12
C GLN A 140 -0.95 3.00 16.39
N PHE A 141 -1.27 4.20 16.89
CA PHE A 141 -0.27 5.16 17.31
C PHE A 141 0.27 4.79 18.69
N ARG A 142 1.55 4.45 18.77
CA ARG A 142 2.24 4.00 19.99
C ARG A 142 3.66 4.53 20.01
N ARG A 143 4.12 4.98 21.17
CA ARG A 143 5.52 5.44 21.36
C ARG A 143 5.95 6.50 20.32
N GLY A 144 5.06 7.43 19.98
CA GLY A 144 5.34 8.54 19.07
C GLY A 144 5.18 8.25 17.58
N GLY A 145 4.61 7.12 17.17
CA GLY A 145 4.28 6.86 15.77
C GLY A 145 3.33 5.69 15.54
N TYR A 146 2.84 5.58 14.31
CA TYR A 146 2.01 4.48 13.84
C TYR A 146 2.80 3.19 13.68
N GLN A 147 2.26 2.12 14.26
CA GLN A 147 2.79 0.77 14.17
C GLN A 147 1.72 -0.15 13.58
N LEU A 148 2.10 -0.98 12.62
CA LEU A 148 1.26 -2.06 12.11
C LEU A 148 1.09 -3.10 13.21
N VAL A 149 -0.14 -3.30 13.68
CA VAL A 149 -0.44 -4.24 14.76
C VAL A 149 -1.06 -5.53 14.24
N GLU A 150 -1.75 -5.48 13.10
CA GLU A 150 -2.45 -6.63 12.54
C GLU A 150 -2.57 -6.52 11.01
N VAL A 151 -2.53 -7.67 10.34
CA VAL A 151 -2.78 -7.81 8.90
C VAL A 151 -3.78 -8.94 8.69
N ILE A 152 -4.96 -8.63 8.14
CA ILE A 152 -6.02 -9.61 7.92
C ILE A 152 -6.30 -9.75 6.43
N LEU A 153 -6.32 -11.00 5.92
CA LEU A 153 -6.75 -11.26 4.55
C LEU A 153 -8.29 -11.23 4.47
N CYS A 154 -8.81 -10.38 3.60
CA CYS A 154 -10.22 -10.26 3.32
C CYS A 154 -10.54 -10.42 1.83
N ARG A 155 -11.83 -10.64 1.54
CA ARG A 155 -12.39 -10.58 0.19
C ARG A 155 -13.52 -9.55 0.14
N ARG A 156 -13.51 -8.70 -0.88
CA ARG A 156 -14.58 -7.76 -1.19
C ARG A 156 -15.77 -8.53 -1.75
N ARG A 157 -16.95 -8.25 -1.20
CA ARG A 157 -18.24 -8.73 -1.69
C ARG A 157 -18.84 -7.69 -2.64
N GLY A 158 -19.84 -8.08 -3.42
CA GLY A 158 -20.45 -7.22 -4.45
C GLY A 158 -21.14 -5.96 -3.92
N ASP A 159 -21.27 -5.82 -2.59
CA ASP A 159 -21.86 -4.69 -1.87
C ASP A 159 -20.80 -3.89 -1.07
N ASP A 160 -19.53 -3.92 -1.51
CA ASP A 160 -18.36 -3.30 -0.87
C ASP A 160 -18.04 -3.81 0.55
N ARG A 161 -18.79 -4.80 1.06
CA ARG A 161 -18.48 -5.43 2.36
C ARG A 161 -17.23 -6.28 2.26
N LEU A 162 -16.44 -6.28 3.34
CA LEU A 162 -15.29 -7.18 3.47
C LEU A 162 -15.67 -8.42 4.27
N ALA A 163 -15.41 -9.59 3.70
CA ALA A 163 -15.40 -10.86 4.42
C ALA A 163 -13.95 -11.20 4.76
N CYS A 164 -13.58 -11.03 6.02
CA CYS A 164 -12.23 -11.23 6.53
C CYS A 164 -12.07 -12.62 7.15
N ALA A 165 -10.88 -13.21 7.04
CA ALA A 165 -10.53 -14.38 7.83
C ALA A 165 -10.59 -14.02 9.31
N GLU A 166 -11.14 -14.91 10.15
CA GLU A 166 -11.06 -14.69 11.60
C GLU A 166 -9.60 -14.82 12.05
N PRO A 167 -9.11 -13.95 12.94
CA PRO A 167 -7.79 -14.11 13.51
C PRO A 167 -7.75 -15.41 14.32
N ASP A 168 -6.76 -16.27 14.06
CA ASP A 168 -6.58 -17.51 14.82
C ASP A 168 -6.48 -17.18 16.32
N ALA A 169 -7.50 -17.55 17.09
CA ALA A 169 -7.58 -17.32 18.54
C ALA A 169 -6.62 -18.21 19.38
N SER A 170 -5.54 -18.69 18.77
CA SER A 170 -4.54 -19.56 19.39
C SER A 170 -3.19 -18.85 19.51
N GLY A 171 -3.16 -17.80 20.33
CA GLY A 171 -1.93 -17.11 20.75
C GLY A 171 -1.99 -16.80 22.23
N ARG A 172 -1.92 -17.84 23.07
CA ARG A 172 -1.61 -17.74 24.51
C ARG A 172 -0.16 -18.12 24.72
#